data_AF-A0A9E1W0K1-F1
#
_entry.id   AF-A0A9E1W0K1-F1
#
_cell.length_a   1.000
_cell.length_b   1.000
_cell.length_c   1.000
_cell.angle_alpha   90.00
_cell.angle_beta   90.00
_cell.angle_gamma   90.00
#
_symmetry.space_group_name_H-M   'P 1'
#
loop_
_entity.id
_entity.type
_entity.pdbx_description
1 polymer ?
#
loop_
_entity_poly.entity_id
_entity_poly.type
_entity_poly.pdbx_seq_one_letter_code
_entity_poly.pdbx_strand_id
1 'polypeptide(L)' 'EDKLPMNVVVRTKDGVVSLLVDEIGDVLEVPDDVYERPPETIPQEVRNLVLGVYKLEGRLLLILDSEKAVNVSTGAVAT' A
#
# COMPACT_ATOMS: atom_id res chain seq x y z
N GLU A 1 -2.55 -2.59 -22.90
CA GLU A 1 -1.11 -2.44 -23.22
C GLU A 1 -0.33 -3.29 -22.24
N ASP A 2 0.70 -4.03 -22.68
CA ASP A 2 1.62 -4.75 -21.80
C ASP A 2 2.57 -3.74 -21.13
N LYS A 3 2.11 -3.08 -20.06
CA LYS A 3 2.97 -2.28 -19.19
C LYS A 3 3.78 -3.24 -18.32
N LEU A 4 5.11 -3.15 -18.40
CA LEU A 4 5.99 -3.88 -17.48
C LEU A 4 5.78 -3.34 -16.06
N PRO A 5 5.70 -4.21 -15.04
CA PRO A 5 5.50 -3.77 -13.68
C PRO A 5 6.70 -2.95 -13.19
N MET A 6 6.44 -2.03 -12.27
CA MET A 6 7.43 -1.14 -11.65
C MET A 6 7.79 -1.62 -10.24
N ASN A 7 8.94 -1.15 -9.74
CA ASN A 7 9.43 -1.47 -8.41
C ASN A 7 9.44 -0.23 -7.52
N VAL A 8 8.82 -0.32 -6.35
CA VAL A 8 8.93 0.68 -5.28
C VAL A 8 9.83 0.10 -4.19
N VAL A 9 10.99 0.73 -4.01
CA VAL A 9 11.99 0.27 -3.05
C VAL A 9 11.75 0.94 -1.70
N VAL A 10 11.51 0.13 -0.66
CA VAL A 10 11.30 0.58 0.71
C VAL A 10 12.43 0.07 1.61
N ARG A 11 12.87 0.93 2.53
CA ARG A 11 13.86 0.57 3.55
C ARG A 11 13.14 0.24 4.85
N THR A 12 13.33 -0.98 5.31
CA THR A 12 12.84 -1.48 6.59
C THR A 12 13.98 -1.57 7.59
N LYS A 13 13.68 -1.97 8.83
CA LYS A 13 14.71 -2.27 9.85
C LYS A 13 15.53 -3.51 9.48
N ASP A 14 14.94 -4.45 8.76
CA ASP A 14 15.53 -5.74 8.39
C ASP A 14 16.27 -5.70 7.05
N GLY A 15 16.13 -4.62 6.27
CA GLY A 15 16.84 -4.44 5.01
C GLY A 15 16.07 -3.63 3.99
N VAL A 16 16.38 -3.86 2.72
CA VAL A 16 15.71 -3.21 1.59
C VAL A 16 14.77 -4.22 0.94
N VAL A 17 13.51 -3.82 0.74
CA VAL A 17 12.47 -4.63 0.10
C VAL A 17 11.96 -3.90 -1.14
N SER A 18 11.68 -4.65 -2.20
CA SER A 18 11.08 -4.11 -3.44
C SER A 18 9.63 -4.56 -3.54
N LEU A 19 8.71 -3.60 -3.62
CA LEU A 19 7.30 -3.84 -3.89
C LEU A 19 7.05 -3.74 -5.39
N LEU A 20 6.44 -4.77 -5.96
CA LEU A 20 6.01 -4.76 -7.35
C LEU A 20 4.67 -4.01 -7.47
N VAL A 21 4.60 -3.01 -8.34
CA VAL A 21 3.41 -2.19 -8.56
C VAL A 21 3.14 -2.00 -10.04
N ASP A 22 1.89 -1.70 -10.40
CA ASP A 22 1.52 -1.49 -11.80
C ASP A 22 2.11 -0.17 -12.34
N GLU A 23 2.06 0.90 -11.55
CA GLU A 23 2.48 2.24 -11.95
C GLU A 23 2.81 3.11 -10.73
N ILE A 24 3.73 4.06 -10.91
CA ILE A 24 4.01 5.12 -9.94
C ILE A 24 3.11 6.30 -10.25
N GLY A 25 2.29 6.70 -9.27
CA GLY A 25 1.46 7.91 -9.35
C GLY A 25 2.23 9.20 -9.02
N ASP A 26 1.49 10.31 -8.96
CA ASP A 26 2.03 11.62 -8.58
C ASP A 26 2.23 11.75 -7.05
N VAL A 27 3.07 12.71 -6.66
CA VAL A 27 3.15 13.17 -5.26
C VAL A 27 2.02 14.14 -5.00
N LEU A 28 1.20 13.86 -3.98
CA LEU A 28 0.02 14.65 -3.63
C LEU A 28 0.17 15.21 -2.22
N GLU A 29 -0.08 16.51 -2.06
CA GLU A 29 -0.37 17.11 -0.76
C GLU A 29 -1.86 16.94 -0.47
N VAL A 30 -2.19 16.33 0.66
CA VAL A 30 -3.55 16.04 1.08
C VAL A 30 -3.82 16.74 2.41
N PRO A 31 -4.95 17.45 2.57
CA PRO A 31 -5.27 18.08 3.84
C PRO A 31 -5.74 17.05 4.86
N ASP A 32 -5.44 17.29 6.14
CA ASP A 32 -5.73 16.32 7.22
C ASP A 32 -7.25 16.09 7.42
N ASP A 33 -8.10 17.00 6.96
CA ASP A 33 -9.56 16.95 7.11
C ASP A 33 -10.25 15.93 6.21
N VAL A 34 -9.61 15.52 5.12
CA VAL A 34 -10.10 14.48 4.20
C VAL A 34 -9.62 13.07 4.58
N TYR A 35 -8.83 12.95 5.66
CA TYR A 35 -8.43 11.67 6.21
C TYR A 35 -9.58 10.99 6.96
N GLU A 36 -9.86 9.75 6.62
CA GLU A 36 -10.88 8.94 7.27
C GLU A 36 -10.36 7.54 7.61
N ARG A 37 -11.05 6.90 8.57
CA ARG A 37 -10.82 5.48 8.85
C ARG A 37 -11.23 4.65 7.63
N PRO A 38 -10.55 3.51 7.35
CA PRO A 38 -10.94 2.64 6.26
C PRO A 38 -12.39 2.18 6.41
N PRO A 39 -13.26 2.39 5.41
CA PRO A 39 -14.66 2.02 5.49
C PRO A 39 -14.85 0.51 5.63
N GLU A 40 -15.97 0.11 6.23
CA GLU A 40 -16.27 -1.30 6.49
C GLU A 40 -16.47 -2.15 5.22
N THR A 41 -16.70 -1.50 4.08
CA THR A 41 -16.83 -2.13 2.77
C THR A 41 -15.51 -2.69 2.23
N ILE A 42 -14.37 -2.32 2.81
CA ILE A 42 -13.06 -2.87 2.44
C ILE A 42 -12.87 -4.22 3.14
N PRO A 43 -12.40 -5.27 2.45
CA PRO A 43 -12.07 -6.56 3.06
C PRO A 43 -11.18 -6.40 4.29
N GLN A 44 -11.42 -7.20 5.33
CA GLN A 44 -10.74 -7.05 6.61
C GLN A 44 -9.23 -7.23 6.50
N GLU A 45 -8.80 -8.14 5.62
CA GLU A 45 -7.40 -8.42 5.31
C GLU A 45 -6.70 -7.18 4.75
N VAL A 46 -7.37 -6.46 3.85
CA VAL A 46 -6.86 -5.20 3.29
C VAL A 46 -6.88 -4.10 4.34
N ARG A 47 -7.95 -3.98 5.14
CA ARG A 47 -8.02 -2.98 6.23
C ARG A 47 -6.89 -3.14 7.24
N ASN A 48 -6.43 -4.36 7.52
CA ASN A 48 -5.32 -4.60 8.44
C ASN A 48 -3.98 -4.04 7.94
N LEU A 49 -3.85 -3.86 6.62
CA LEU A 49 -2.66 -3.33 5.94
C LEU A 49 -2.78 -1.83 5.62
N VAL A 50 -3.91 -1.18 5.91
CA VAL A 50 -4.17 0.21 5.55
C VAL A 50 -4.26 1.06 6.81
N LEU A 51 -3.47 2.14 6.86
CA LEU A 51 -3.47 3.10 7.97
C LEU A 51 -4.70 4.01 7.94
N GLY A 52 -5.22 4.31 6.76
CA GLY A 52 -6.39 5.16 6.57
C GLY A 52 -6.66 5.41 5.09
N VAL A 53 -7.66 6.23 4.81
CA VAL A 53 -8.05 6.58 3.44
C VAL A 53 -8.24 8.07 3.30
N TYR A 54 -7.90 8.57 2.11
CA TYR A 54 -8.21 9.93 1.67
C TYR A 54 -9.28 9.87 0.59
N LYS A 55 -10.40 10.57 0.81
CA LYS A 55 -11.42 10.73 -0.21
C LYS A 55 -11.02 11.88 -1.14
N LEU A 56 -10.67 11.52 -2.38
CA LEU A 56 -10.35 12.47 -3.43
C LEU A 56 -11.53 12.56 -4.40
N GLU A 57 -11.50 13.53 -5.31
CA GLU A 57 -12.52 13.66 -6.34
C GLU A 57 -12.52 12.43 -7.27
N GLY A 58 -13.59 11.64 -7.21
CA GLY A 58 -13.80 10.46 -8.06
C GLY A 58 -12.94 9.23 -7.74
N ARG A 59 -12.10 9.27 -6.69
CA ARG A 59 -11.24 8.13 -6.30
C ARG A 59 -10.95 8.09 -4.80
N LEU A 60 -10.59 6.91 -4.31
CA LEU A 60 -10.16 6.70 -2.93
C LEU A 60 -8.66 6.40 -2.91
N LEU A 61 -7.90 7.14 -2.12
CA LEU A 61 -6.47 6.89 -1.92
C LEU A 61 -6.28 6.17 -0.58
N LEU A 62 -5.71 4.96 -0.61
CA LEU A 62 -5.44 4.16 0.58
C LEU A 62 -3.99 4.39 1.03
N ILE A 63 -3.79 4.62 2.32
CA ILE A 63 -2.46 4.72 2.91
C ILE A 63 -2.01 3.33 3.33
N LEU A 64 -1.08 2.74 2.57
CA LEU A 64 -0.51 1.43 2.89
C LEU A 64 0.42 1.53 4.11
N ASP A 65 0.21 0.66 5.08
CA ASP A 65 1.16 0.39 6.16
C ASP A 65 2.33 -0.43 5.59
N SER A 66 3.40 0.25 5.18
CA SER A 66 4.54 -0.38 4.52
C SER A 66 5.29 -1.35 5.44
N GLU A 67 5.33 -1.11 6.76
CA GLU A 67 5.95 -2.02 7.72
C GLU A 67 5.19 -3.35 7.82
N LYS A 68 3.85 -3.32 7.79
CA LYS A 68 3.05 -4.55 7.75
C LYS A 68 3.09 -5.23 6.39
N ALA A 69 3.03 -4.46 5.31
CA ALA A 69 2.97 -5.00 3.95
C ALA A 69 4.23 -5.79 3.57
N VAL A 70 5.40 -5.36 4.03
CA VAL A 70 6.67 -6.07 3.83
C VAL A 70 6.90 -7.22 4.80
N ASN A 71 6.10 -7.32 5.87
CA ASN A 71 6.15 -8.41 6.83
C ASN A 71 5.37 -9.62 6.30
N VAL A 72 5.87 -10.17 5.19
CA VAL A 72 5.39 -11.42 4.62
C VAL A 72 6.11 -12.56 5.33
N SER A 73 5.38 -13.36 6.11
CA SER A 73 5.89 -14.64 6.58
C SER A 73 6.19 -15.49 5.35
N THR A 74 7.46 -15.77 5.09
CA THR A 74 7.87 -16.71 4.06
C THR A 74 7.28 -18.07 4.42
N GLY A 75 6.17 -18.44 3.78
CA GLY A 75 5.78 -19.84 3.71
C GLY A 75 6.98 -20.60 3.16
N ALA A 76 7.44 -21.61 3.90
CA ALA A 76 8.60 -22.41 3.51
C ALA A 76 8.48 -22.77 2.02
N VAL A 77 9.45 -22.32 1.22
CA VAL A 77 9.66 -22.91 -0.09
C VAL A 77 10.11 -24.34 0.20
N ALA A 78 9.15 -25.27 0.22
CA ALA A 78 9.44 -26.69 0.32
C ALA A 78 10.36 -27.02 -0.86
N THR A 79 11.60 -27.37 -0.53
CA THR A 79 12.61 -27.83 -1.48
C THR A 79 12.50 -29.33 -1.62
#